data_AF-A0A3Q2DV72-F1
#
_entry.id   AF-A0A3Q2DV72-F1
#
_cell.length_a   1.000
_cell.length_b   1.000
_cell.length_c   1.000
_cell.angle_alpha   90.00
_cell.angle_beta   90.00
_cell.angle_gamma   90.00
#
_symmetry.space_group_name_H-M   'P 1'
#
loop_
_entity.id
_entity.type
_entity.pdbx_description
1 polymer ?
#
loop_
_entity_poly.entity_id
_entity_poly.type
_entity_poly.pdbx_seq_one_letter_code
_entity_poly.pdbx_strand_id
1 'polypeptide(L)'
;LAQKWNLECLFNNTDHRTDLNGVDQLIVRRGQPFSISLYLRSGSYQPGISSLDFIAETGPQPSEQYGTRARFGVSPNIDTSTWSAAVTSPPGNTVALSICSSPKAPIGRYTLTLGQSGKIEFILLFNPWCPADEVYMDNEQNLAEYVLSQDGIIFRGSSKHPIPTPWNFGQFESGILDICLRILDMNPKCLRNPGKDHSGRRNPIYVTRVLSAMVNCNDDKGVLLGKWSDGYEGGVSPLFWRGSVEILRNWDTQACQPVRYGQCWVFAAVACSVSRALGIPCRVITNFLSAHDTNSNLVIERYVNEKGDSIQSREMIWNYHCWVESWMTRPDLKPGFDGWQASDPTPQEKSEGVYCCGPIPVKAIKEGELTFKYDAPFVFAEVNADIVTLMKKKDGSTSEVTTTGLVGQKISTKSVGSDTREDITHLYKYPEGTESDLLTPNASAGNFCCGLSGIGCLTFWLPVLTTLTHCLSNIQPLLWQSKAPICSKLLYKKALFFCTPSSYVS
;
A
#
# COMPACT_ATOMS: atom_id res chain seq x y z
N LEU A 1 23.87 35.93 8.54
CA LEU A 1 23.86 34.66 7.78
C LEU A 1 22.83 34.61 6.63
N ALA A 2 21.70 35.34 6.66
CA ALA A 2 20.96 35.69 5.43
C ALA A 2 20.06 36.92 5.67
N GLN A 3 19.84 37.76 4.65
CA GLN A 3 18.85 38.85 4.68
C GLN A 3 17.51 38.38 4.15
N LYS A 4 17.57 37.53 3.12
CA LYS A 4 16.46 36.99 2.35
C LYS A 4 16.89 35.62 1.82
N TRP A 5 15.92 34.75 1.54
CA TRP A 5 16.12 33.53 0.77
C TRP A 5 15.11 33.48 -0.38
N ASN A 6 15.45 32.77 -1.43
CA ASN A 6 14.53 32.34 -2.48
C ASN A 6 14.49 30.82 -2.47
N LEU A 7 13.30 30.24 -2.40
CA LEU A 7 13.09 28.80 -2.41
C LEU A 7 13.02 28.22 -3.82
N GLU A 8 13.14 29.08 -4.85
CA GLU A 8 13.07 28.68 -6.26
C GLU A 8 11.82 27.82 -6.56
N CYS A 9 10.68 28.14 -5.93
CA CYS A 9 9.48 27.29 -5.92
C CYS A 9 9.02 26.88 -7.32
N LEU A 10 8.97 27.82 -8.27
CA LEU A 10 8.57 27.49 -9.65
C LEU A 10 9.49 26.44 -10.27
N PHE A 11 10.81 26.62 -10.16
CA PHE A 11 11.79 25.69 -10.72
C PHE A 11 11.71 24.33 -10.03
N ASN A 12 11.77 24.32 -8.70
CA ASN A 12 11.76 23.08 -7.92
C ASN A 12 10.45 22.32 -8.09
N ASN A 13 9.29 22.98 -7.98
CA ASN A 13 8.02 22.28 -8.08
C ASN A 13 7.82 21.70 -9.50
N THR A 14 8.31 22.39 -10.54
CA THR A 14 8.28 21.83 -11.91
C THR A 14 9.18 20.59 -12.02
N ASP A 15 10.43 20.66 -11.55
CA ASP A 15 11.39 19.53 -11.61
C ASP A 15 10.92 18.33 -10.78
N HIS A 16 10.29 18.59 -9.64
CA HIS A 16 9.70 17.58 -8.76
C HIS A 16 8.29 17.15 -9.17
N ARG A 17 7.71 17.70 -10.24
CA ARG A 17 6.36 17.36 -10.75
C ARG A 17 5.30 17.53 -9.66
N THR A 18 5.34 18.68 -9.02
CA THR A 18 4.44 19.13 -7.94
C THR A 18 3.85 20.51 -8.23
N ASP A 19 4.18 21.11 -9.37
CA ASP A 19 3.70 22.41 -9.87
C ASP A 19 2.17 22.49 -10.02
N LEU A 20 1.51 21.35 -10.24
CA LEU A 20 0.05 21.26 -10.24
C LEU A 20 -0.59 21.66 -8.89
N ASN A 21 0.15 21.62 -7.78
CA ASN A 21 -0.30 22.12 -6.47
C ASN A 21 -0.15 23.65 -6.33
N GLY A 22 0.33 24.32 -7.38
CA GLY A 22 0.77 25.71 -7.32
C GLY A 22 2.25 25.87 -6.96
N VAL A 23 2.70 27.13 -6.93
CA VAL A 23 4.11 27.52 -6.75
C VAL A 23 4.33 28.48 -5.59
N ASP A 24 3.30 28.69 -4.75
CA ASP A 24 3.36 29.58 -3.58
C ASP A 24 4.13 28.95 -2.41
N GLN A 25 4.21 27.62 -2.37
CA GLN A 25 4.93 26.84 -1.37
C GLN A 25 5.91 25.88 -2.05
N LEU A 26 7.05 25.63 -1.41
CA LEU A 26 7.99 24.61 -1.84
C LEU A 26 7.45 23.22 -1.52
N ILE A 27 7.16 22.43 -2.57
CA ILE A 27 6.68 21.05 -2.46
C ILE A 27 7.61 20.19 -3.28
N VAL A 28 8.34 19.28 -2.63
CA VAL A 28 9.37 18.46 -3.26
C VAL A 28 9.16 16.99 -2.93
N ARG A 29 9.83 16.12 -3.67
CA ARG A 29 9.76 14.66 -3.51
C ARG A 29 11.09 14.13 -2.99
N ARG A 30 11.03 13.16 -2.08
CA ARG A 30 12.23 12.63 -1.42
C ARG A 30 13.23 11.99 -2.39
N GLY A 31 14.51 12.01 -2.06
CA GLY A 31 15.55 11.38 -2.89
C GLY A 31 15.86 12.09 -4.22
N GLN A 32 15.35 13.31 -4.42
CA GLN A 32 15.67 14.18 -5.54
C GLN A 32 16.19 15.54 -5.00
N PRO A 33 17.27 16.10 -5.57
CA PRO A 33 17.79 17.39 -5.13
C PRO A 33 16.90 18.56 -5.53
N PHE A 34 16.77 19.56 -4.66
CA PHE A 34 16.10 20.84 -4.92
C PHE A 34 17.04 22.02 -4.62
N SER A 35 16.77 23.17 -5.22
CA SER A 35 17.65 24.35 -5.15
C SER A 35 17.09 25.46 -4.26
N ILE A 36 17.92 26.10 -3.44
CA ILE A 36 17.57 27.33 -2.73
C ILE A 36 18.67 28.37 -2.89
N SER A 37 18.30 29.65 -2.90
CA SER A 37 19.26 30.76 -2.98
C SER A 37 19.24 31.57 -1.69
N LEU A 38 20.40 31.73 -1.05
CA LEU A 38 20.57 32.54 0.15
C LEU A 38 21.26 33.87 -0.20
N TYR A 39 20.67 34.99 0.22
CA TYR A 39 21.25 36.32 0.05
C TYR A 39 21.92 36.76 1.35
N LEU A 40 23.24 36.87 1.35
CA LEU A 40 24.03 37.19 2.55
C LEU A 40 23.91 38.69 2.90
N ARG A 41 23.71 39.01 4.18
CA ARG A 41 23.65 40.42 4.67
C ARG A 41 24.98 41.17 4.51
N SER A 42 26.09 40.46 4.70
CA SER A 42 27.45 40.98 4.65
C SER A 42 28.43 39.82 4.48
N GLY A 43 29.49 40.04 3.70
CA GLY A 43 30.50 39.02 3.41
C GLY A 43 30.20 38.17 2.18
N SER A 44 31.12 37.27 1.85
CA SER A 44 31.00 36.28 0.78
C SER A 44 31.13 34.87 1.37
N TYR A 45 30.33 33.92 0.88
CA TYR A 45 30.57 32.52 1.23
C TYR A 45 31.89 32.06 0.59
N GLN A 46 32.77 31.51 1.42
CA GLN A 46 34.06 30.96 1.01
C GLN A 46 34.05 29.45 1.30
N PRO A 47 34.04 28.59 0.27
CA PRO A 47 34.12 27.14 0.45
C PRO A 47 35.32 26.75 1.33
N GLY A 48 35.10 25.86 2.30
CA GLY A 48 36.15 25.39 3.23
C GLY A 48 36.52 26.35 4.37
N ILE A 49 36.08 27.61 4.32
CA ILE A 49 36.28 28.60 5.41
C ILE A 49 34.97 28.86 6.15
N SER A 50 33.86 28.97 5.40
CA SER A 50 32.53 29.20 5.95
C SER A 50 31.80 27.87 6.19
N SER A 51 31.36 27.60 7.42
CA SER A 51 30.46 26.47 7.71
C SER A 51 28.99 26.89 7.56
N LEU A 52 28.21 26.04 6.91
CA LEU A 52 26.76 26.15 6.82
C LEU A 52 26.19 24.81 7.25
N ASP A 53 25.53 24.82 8.41
CA ASP A 53 24.87 23.67 8.98
C ASP A 53 23.35 23.77 8.79
N PHE A 54 22.75 22.64 8.47
CA PHE A 54 21.33 22.49 8.24
C PHE A 54 20.75 21.48 9.22
N ILE A 55 19.52 21.75 9.66
CA ILE A 55 18.73 20.82 10.45
C ILE A 55 17.37 20.69 9.78
N ALA A 56 17.05 19.52 9.22
CA ALA A 56 15.73 19.21 8.69
C ALA A 56 14.93 18.45 9.75
N GLU A 57 13.74 18.95 10.09
CA GLU A 57 12.87 18.40 11.14
C GLU A 57 11.44 18.24 10.64
N THR A 58 10.79 17.13 11.01
CA THR A 58 9.36 16.88 10.73
C THR A 58 8.65 16.34 11.97
N GLY A 59 7.37 16.69 12.09
CA GLY A 59 6.51 16.29 13.21
C GLY A 59 6.75 17.05 14.51
N PRO A 60 5.90 16.83 15.53
CA PRO A 60 5.94 17.59 16.78
C PRO A 60 7.03 17.12 17.74
N GLN A 61 7.64 15.95 17.51
CA GLN A 61 8.72 15.39 18.31
C GLN A 61 9.89 14.90 17.41
N PRO A 62 10.61 15.82 16.73
CA PRO A 62 11.71 15.46 15.85
C PRO A 62 12.84 14.75 16.60
N SER A 63 13.33 13.63 16.05
CA SER A 63 14.37 12.81 16.65
C SER A 63 15.24 12.17 15.56
N GLU A 64 16.56 12.19 15.77
CA GLU A 64 17.52 11.53 14.86
C GLU A 64 17.33 10.01 14.89
N GLN A 65 17.03 9.43 16.06
CA GLN A 65 16.74 8.00 16.21
C GLN A 65 15.51 7.56 15.41
N TYR A 66 14.50 8.43 15.34
CA TYR A 66 13.29 8.20 14.53
C TYR A 66 13.46 8.69 13.08
N GLY A 67 14.64 9.23 12.74
CA GLY A 67 14.96 9.88 11.47
C GLY A 67 13.94 10.94 11.03
N THR A 68 13.23 11.53 11.99
CA THR A 68 12.38 12.72 11.81
C THR A 68 13.18 14.00 12.03
N ARG A 69 14.47 13.88 12.37
CA ARG A 69 15.47 14.94 12.41
C ARG A 69 16.74 14.50 11.69
N ALA A 70 17.32 15.37 10.88
CA ALA A 70 18.62 15.16 10.24
C ALA A 70 19.48 16.42 10.32
N ARG A 71 20.75 16.28 10.72
CA ARG A 71 21.75 17.35 10.70
C ARG A 71 22.77 17.07 9.62
N PHE A 72 23.07 18.06 8.79
CA PHE A 72 24.00 17.92 7.68
C PHE A 72 24.64 19.27 7.36
N GLY A 73 25.86 19.24 6.83
CA GLY A 73 26.58 20.43 6.38
C GLY A 73 26.73 20.43 4.86
N VAL A 74 27.36 21.49 4.34
CA VAL A 74 27.74 21.55 2.93
C VAL A 74 28.89 20.58 2.63
N SER A 75 28.70 19.73 1.63
CA SER A 75 29.71 18.87 1.01
C SER A 75 30.08 19.34 -0.41
N PRO A 76 31.21 18.88 -0.97
CA PRO A 76 31.58 19.21 -2.34
C PRO A 76 30.59 18.72 -3.40
N ASN A 77 29.96 17.57 -3.14
CA ASN A 77 28.99 16.94 -4.04
C ASN A 77 27.72 16.59 -3.25
N ILE A 78 26.60 16.51 -3.97
CA ILE A 78 25.35 15.97 -3.44
C ILE A 78 25.44 14.45 -3.33
N ASP A 79 25.01 13.93 -2.18
CA ASP A 79 24.75 12.51 -1.97
C ASP A 79 23.23 12.30 -1.94
N THR A 80 22.72 11.58 -2.93
CA THR A 80 21.28 11.33 -3.09
C THR A 80 20.75 10.21 -2.20
N SER A 81 21.61 9.54 -1.42
CA SER A 81 21.21 8.47 -0.51
C SER A 81 20.81 8.97 0.89
N THR A 82 21.27 10.17 1.26
CA THR A 82 21.12 10.77 2.59
C THR A 82 20.72 12.24 2.51
N TRP A 83 20.48 12.86 3.65
CA TRP A 83 20.36 14.32 3.72
C TRP A 83 21.72 14.96 3.41
N SER A 84 21.80 15.74 2.34
CA SER A 84 23.03 16.39 1.91
C SER A 84 22.77 17.78 1.32
N ALA A 85 23.79 18.63 1.34
CA ALA A 85 23.76 19.95 0.73
C ALA A 85 25.08 20.23 0.00
N ALA A 86 25.03 20.89 -1.15
CA ALA A 86 26.21 21.32 -1.89
C ALA A 86 26.00 22.74 -2.43
N VAL A 87 27.07 23.52 -2.49
CA VAL A 87 27.04 24.87 -3.07
C VAL A 87 27.21 24.77 -4.58
N THR A 88 26.30 25.36 -5.33
CA THR A 88 26.28 25.32 -6.80
C THR A 88 26.69 26.65 -7.43
N SER A 89 26.65 27.75 -6.68
CA SER A 89 27.08 29.07 -7.15
C SER A 89 28.59 29.30 -6.96
N PRO A 90 29.22 30.14 -7.79
CA PRO A 90 30.55 30.66 -7.51
C PRO A 90 30.58 31.50 -6.21
N PRO A 91 31.77 31.76 -5.62
CA PRO A 91 31.90 32.62 -4.45
C PRO A 91 31.31 34.01 -4.69
N GLY A 92 30.52 34.48 -3.72
CA GLY A 92 29.84 35.76 -3.82
C GLY A 92 28.90 36.03 -2.65
N ASN A 93 28.07 37.03 -2.85
CA ASN A 93 27.05 37.53 -1.93
C ASN A 93 25.71 36.77 -2.04
N THR A 94 25.54 35.95 -3.07
CA THR A 94 24.47 34.96 -3.20
C THR A 94 25.06 33.56 -3.12
N VAL A 95 24.44 32.68 -2.33
CA VAL A 95 24.81 31.27 -2.21
C VAL A 95 23.65 30.44 -2.74
N ALA A 96 23.82 29.86 -3.93
CA ALA A 96 22.91 28.84 -4.43
C ALA A 96 23.32 27.48 -3.84
N LEU A 97 22.35 26.79 -3.25
CA LEU A 97 22.51 25.50 -2.61
C LEU A 97 21.63 24.50 -3.32
N SER A 98 22.19 23.35 -3.64
CA SER A 98 21.42 22.13 -3.89
C SER A 98 21.28 21.38 -2.58
N ILE A 99 20.09 20.89 -2.26
CA ILE A 99 19.77 20.12 -1.06
C ILE A 99 19.06 18.85 -1.50
N CYS A 100 19.46 17.69 -0.99
CA CYS A 100 18.79 16.43 -1.25
C CYS A 100 18.38 15.78 0.06
N SER A 101 17.17 15.23 0.13
CA SER A 101 16.76 14.35 1.22
C SER A 101 17.16 12.91 0.91
N SER A 102 17.21 12.07 1.94
CA SER A 102 17.24 10.61 1.73
C SER A 102 15.96 10.15 0.99
N PRO A 103 16.03 9.14 0.09
CA PRO A 103 14.86 8.46 -0.47
C PRO A 103 14.03 7.72 0.58
N LYS A 104 14.56 7.54 1.80
CA LYS A 104 13.89 6.93 2.95
C LYS A 104 13.48 7.95 4.01
N ALA A 105 13.49 9.24 3.67
CA ALA A 105 12.98 10.28 4.56
C ALA A 105 11.46 10.10 4.79
N PRO A 106 10.96 10.34 6.01
CA PRO A 106 9.52 10.47 6.24
C PRO A 106 8.89 11.53 5.33
N ILE A 107 7.66 11.29 4.86
CA ILE A 107 6.90 12.33 4.17
C ILE A 107 6.22 13.26 5.18
N GLY A 108 5.93 14.49 4.78
CA GLY A 108 5.18 15.44 5.58
C GLY A 108 5.68 16.88 5.47
N ARG A 109 5.23 17.72 6.41
CA ARG A 109 5.73 19.09 6.56
C ARG A 109 7.08 19.07 7.26
N TYR A 110 8.00 19.87 6.76
CA TYR A 110 9.35 20.00 7.26
C TYR A 110 9.71 21.45 7.53
N THR A 111 10.40 21.65 8.65
CA THR A 111 11.17 22.85 8.93
C THR A 111 12.64 22.57 8.62
N LEU A 112 13.24 23.35 7.71
CA LEU A 112 14.68 23.42 7.49
C LEU A 112 15.25 24.61 8.25
N THR A 113 16.07 24.35 9.26
CA THR A 113 16.82 25.38 9.97
C THR A 113 18.20 25.57 9.35
N LEU A 114 18.55 26.82 9.02
CA LEU A 114 19.82 27.23 8.42
C LEU A 114 20.65 28.03 9.44
N GLY A 115 21.80 27.49 9.85
CA GLY A 115 22.64 28.08 10.88
C GLY A 115 21.87 28.27 12.20
N GLN A 116 21.93 29.48 12.78
CA GLN A 116 21.33 29.75 14.11
C GLN A 116 19.91 30.31 14.10
N SER A 117 19.33 30.71 12.95
CA SER A 117 18.04 31.42 12.96
C SER A 117 17.18 31.34 11.70
N GLY A 118 17.71 30.97 10.53
CA GLY A 118 16.89 30.86 9.32
C GLY A 118 15.97 29.65 9.42
N LYS A 119 14.67 29.81 9.20
CA LYS A 119 13.69 28.71 9.16
C LYS A 119 12.91 28.78 7.85
N ILE A 120 12.91 27.67 7.13
CA ILE A 120 12.20 27.49 5.86
C ILE A 120 11.23 26.33 6.04
N GLU A 121 9.98 26.51 5.62
CA GLU A 121 8.96 25.45 5.63
C GLU A 121 8.80 24.89 4.22
N PHE A 122 8.68 23.57 4.10
CA PHE A 122 8.41 22.88 2.83
C PHE A 122 7.68 21.56 3.07
N ILE A 123 7.12 20.98 2.02
CA ILE A 123 6.48 19.66 2.06
C ILE A 123 7.35 18.66 1.30
N LEU A 124 7.57 17.50 1.91
CA LEU A 124 8.27 16.37 1.30
C LEU A 124 7.30 15.22 1.05
N LEU A 125 7.20 14.77 -0.20
CA LEU A 125 6.31 13.68 -0.65
C LEU A 125 7.10 12.43 -1.04
N PHE A 126 6.39 11.32 -1.26
CA PHE A 126 6.96 10.14 -1.91
C PHE A 126 7.39 10.47 -3.35
N ASN A 127 8.40 9.76 -3.85
CA ASN A 127 8.99 10.00 -5.15
C ASN A 127 8.93 8.78 -6.08
N PRO A 128 7.88 8.65 -6.88
CA PRO A 128 7.77 7.51 -7.79
C PRO A 128 8.67 7.65 -9.03
N TRP A 129 9.38 8.78 -9.20
CA TRP A 129 10.43 8.98 -10.21
C TRP A 129 11.84 8.67 -9.70
N CYS A 130 12.03 8.40 -8.41
CA CYS A 130 13.35 8.10 -7.84
C CYS A 130 13.57 6.58 -7.76
N PRO A 131 14.53 5.98 -8.50
CA PRO A 131 14.78 4.53 -8.47
C PRO A 131 15.12 3.93 -7.10
N ALA A 132 15.56 4.77 -6.15
CA ALA A 132 15.88 4.36 -4.79
C ALA A 132 14.68 4.45 -3.82
N ASP A 133 13.55 5.00 -4.28
CA ASP A 133 12.31 5.09 -3.50
C ASP A 133 11.50 3.77 -3.62
N GLU A 134 10.86 3.39 -2.53
CA GLU A 134 10.01 2.20 -2.44
C GLU A 134 8.75 2.29 -3.33
N VAL A 135 8.36 3.50 -3.78
CA VAL A 135 7.23 3.69 -4.71
C VAL A 135 7.65 3.92 -6.16
N TYR A 136 8.92 3.66 -6.51
CA TYR A 136 9.43 3.86 -7.85
C TYR A 136 8.64 3.10 -8.91
N MET A 137 8.29 3.80 -10.00
CA MET A 137 7.67 3.22 -11.18
C MET A 137 8.42 3.74 -12.41
N ASP A 138 8.82 2.84 -13.30
CA ASP A 138 9.70 3.15 -14.44
C ASP A 138 8.95 3.79 -15.62
N ASN A 139 7.67 3.46 -15.78
CA ASN A 139 6.87 3.89 -16.92
C ASN A 139 6.22 5.28 -16.68
N GLU A 140 6.64 6.27 -17.45
CA GLU A 140 6.12 7.64 -17.37
C GLU A 140 4.63 7.78 -17.72
N GLN A 141 4.08 6.95 -18.63
CA GLN A 141 2.64 6.96 -18.91
C GLN A 141 1.84 6.46 -17.71
N ASN A 142 2.34 5.43 -17.03
CA ASN A 142 1.75 4.93 -15.80
C ASN A 142 1.83 6.00 -14.69
N LEU A 143 2.94 6.73 -14.57
CA LEU A 143 3.05 7.84 -13.61
C LEU A 143 2.08 8.98 -13.92
N ALA A 144 1.90 9.31 -15.20
CA ALA A 144 0.90 10.28 -15.63
C ALA A 144 -0.52 9.85 -15.21
N GLU A 145 -0.89 8.58 -15.38
CA GLU A 145 -2.21 8.07 -14.99
C GLU A 145 -2.38 7.91 -13.47
N TYR A 146 -1.41 7.30 -12.79
CA TYR A 146 -1.55 6.80 -11.43
C TYR A 146 -1.08 7.79 -10.36
N VAL A 147 -0.47 8.92 -10.75
CA VAL A 147 -0.05 9.98 -9.84
C VAL A 147 -0.64 11.34 -10.27
N LEU A 148 -0.49 11.69 -11.55
CA LEU A 148 -0.79 13.05 -12.02
C LEU A 148 -2.24 13.24 -12.51
N SER A 149 -2.91 12.21 -13.03
CA SER A 149 -4.29 12.34 -13.50
C SER A 149 -5.24 12.63 -12.34
N GLN A 150 -6.01 13.71 -12.45
CA GLN A 150 -7.03 14.10 -11.48
C GLN A 150 -8.42 13.58 -11.85
N ASP A 151 -8.64 13.23 -13.11
CA ASP A 151 -9.86 12.61 -13.59
C ASP A 151 -9.70 11.08 -13.66
N GLY A 152 -10.76 10.37 -13.31
CA GLY A 152 -10.79 8.92 -13.28
C GLY A 152 -12.14 8.33 -13.64
N ILE A 153 -12.15 7.01 -13.79
CA ILE A 153 -13.35 6.23 -14.05
C ILE A 153 -13.41 5.10 -13.02
N ILE A 154 -14.57 4.96 -12.40
CA ILE A 154 -14.90 3.84 -11.52
C ILE A 154 -15.99 3.02 -12.21
N PHE A 155 -15.74 1.73 -12.37
CA PHE A 155 -16.71 0.83 -12.98
C PHE A 155 -17.73 0.42 -11.92
N ARG A 156 -19.02 0.55 -12.24
CA ARG A 156 -20.14 0.16 -11.36
C ARG A 156 -21.12 -0.71 -12.13
N GLY A 157 -22.28 -1.01 -11.55
CA GLY A 157 -23.34 -1.77 -12.21
C GLY A 157 -23.23 -3.26 -11.93
N SER A 158 -23.13 -4.09 -12.98
CA SER A 158 -23.03 -5.55 -12.83
C SER A 158 -21.99 -6.13 -13.78
N SER A 159 -21.55 -7.37 -13.54
CA SER A 159 -20.61 -8.06 -14.43
C SER A 159 -21.11 -8.13 -15.89
N LYS A 160 -22.43 -8.21 -16.10
CA LYS A 160 -23.03 -8.22 -17.45
C LYS A 160 -22.98 -6.87 -18.13
N HIS A 161 -23.07 -5.79 -17.36
CA HIS A 161 -23.08 -4.43 -17.87
C HIS A 161 -22.26 -3.51 -16.93
N PRO A 162 -20.92 -3.52 -17.04
CA PRO A 162 -20.06 -2.58 -16.33
C PRO A 162 -20.31 -1.16 -16.83
N ILE A 163 -20.67 -0.26 -15.93
CA ILE A 163 -20.99 1.13 -16.23
C ILE A 163 -19.79 2.01 -15.84
N PRO A 164 -19.11 2.68 -16.79
CA PRO A 164 -18.07 3.65 -16.46
C PRO A 164 -18.71 4.86 -15.77
N THR A 165 -18.25 5.19 -14.58
CA THR A 165 -18.69 6.38 -13.84
C THR A 165 -17.51 7.33 -13.67
N PRO A 166 -17.58 8.56 -14.20
CA PRO A 166 -16.50 9.53 -14.03
C PRO A 166 -16.39 9.95 -12.55
N TRP A 167 -15.16 10.21 -12.12
CA TRP A 167 -14.83 10.69 -10.79
C TRP A 167 -13.71 11.72 -10.84
N ASN A 168 -13.89 12.85 -10.17
CA ASN A 168 -12.83 13.83 -9.96
C ASN A 168 -12.07 13.52 -8.66
N PHE A 169 -10.86 12.97 -8.76
CA PHE A 169 -9.97 12.78 -7.62
C PHE A 169 -9.47 14.13 -7.07
N GLY A 170 -9.06 15.03 -7.96
CA GLY A 170 -8.71 16.42 -7.64
C GLY A 170 -7.63 16.58 -6.59
N GLN A 171 -6.62 15.70 -6.58
CA GLN A 171 -5.57 15.67 -5.56
C GLN A 171 -4.70 16.95 -5.50
N PHE A 172 -4.69 17.76 -6.56
CA PHE A 172 -3.93 19.02 -6.64
C PHE A 172 -4.82 20.27 -6.50
N GLU A 173 -6.12 20.09 -6.25
CA GLU A 173 -7.01 21.20 -5.94
C GLU A 173 -6.55 21.92 -4.67
N SER A 174 -6.72 23.24 -4.64
CA SER A 174 -6.24 24.08 -3.53
C SER A 174 -6.69 23.55 -2.17
N GLY A 175 -5.71 23.39 -1.27
CA GLY A 175 -5.88 22.91 0.11
C GLY A 175 -6.02 21.39 0.26
N ILE A 176 -6.18 20.60 -0.82
CA ILE A 176 -6.37 19.16 -0.70
C ILE A 176 -5.13 18.46 -0.13
N LEU A 177 -3.93 18.83 -0.58
CA LEU A 177 -2.70 18.26 -0.03
C LEU A 177 -2.57 18.49 1.49
N ASP A 178 -2.97 19.67 1.98
CA ASP A 178 -2.93 19.98 3.41
C ASP A 178 -3.88 19.09 4.22
N ILE A 179 -5.06 18.80 3.67
CA ILE A 179 -6.06 17.90 4.24
C ILE A 179 -5.54 16.46 4.23
N CYS A 180 -4.92 16.02 3.14
CA CYS A 180 -4.28 14.69 3.05
C CYS A 180 -3.23 14.49 4.13
N LEU A 181 -2.39 15.50 4.39
CA LEU A 181 -1.41 15.46 5.48
C LEU A 181 -2.10 15.47 6.86
N ARG A 182 -3.21 16.23 7.01
CA ARG A 182 -3.99 16.26 8.25
C ARG A 182 -4.65 14.90 8.55
N ILE A 183 -5.08 14.15 7.54
CA ILE A 183 -5.59 12.77 7.72
C ILE A 183 -4.54 11.91 8.44
N LEU A 184 -3.26 12.02 8.05
CA LEU A 184 -2.19 11.33 8.75
C LEU A 184 -2.01 11.86 10.19
N ASP A 185 -2.16 13.16 10.42
CA ASP A 185 -2.02 13.73 11.77
C ASP A 185 -3.15 13.33 12.73
N MET A 186 -4.35 13.10 12.19
CA MET A 186 -5.54 12.74 12.96
C MET A 186 -5.65 11.25 13.27
N ASN A 187 -4.76 10.42 12.75
CA ASN A 187 -4.85 8.98 12.93
C ASN A 187 -4.55 8.53 14.39
N PRO A 188 -5.19 7.47 14.90
CA PRO A 188 -5.01 7.03 16.28
C PRO A 188 -3.57 6.68 16.69
N LYS A 189 -2.69 6.30 15.75
CA LYS A 189 -1.27 6.03 16.03
C LYS A 189 -0.53 7.34 16.25
N CYS A 190 -0.79 8.37 15.44
CA CYS A 190 -0.25 9.72 15.62
C CYS A 190 -0.69 10.35 16.94
N LEU A 191 -1.99 10.31 17.26
CA LEU A 191 -2.52 10.90 18.50
C LEU A 191 -1.93 10.26 19.77
N ARG A 192 -1.53 8.98 19.68
CA ARG A 192 -0.96 8.23 20.80
C ARG A 192 0.54 8.41 20.94
N ASN A 193 1.27 8.37 19.82
CA ASN A 193 2.72 8.54 19.80
C ASN A 193 3.13 9.22 18.47
N PRO A 194 3.15 10.56 18.44
CA PRO A 194 3.37 11.28 17.19
C PRO A 194 4.79 11.10 16.66
N GLY A 195 5.81 10.95 17.52
CA GLY A 195 7.18 10.70 17.09
C GLY A 195 7.32 9.38 16.34
N LYS A 196 6.70 8.30 16.84
CA LYS A 196 6.72 6.98 16.18
C LYS A 196 5.89 6.97 14.90
N ASP A 197 4.74 7.64 14.89
CA ASP A 197 3.91 7.77 13.69
C ASP A 197 4.65 8.49 12.56
N HIS A 198 5.21 9.67 12.85
CA HIS A 198 5.99 10.44 11.87
C HIS A 198 7.22 9.66 11.40
N SER A 199 7.88 8.88 12.28
CA SER A 199 8.92 7.94 11.85
C SER A 199 8.41 6.91 10.83
N GLY A 200 7.19 6.39 11.05
CA GLY A 200 6.54 5.38 10.22
C GLY A 200 6.14 5.89 8.84
N ARG A 201 5.90 7.20 8.69
CA ARG A 201 5.56 7.87 7.41
C ARG A 201 6.66 7.79 6.35
N ARG A 202 7.84 7.23 6.67
CA ARG A 202 8.85 6.86 5.66
C ARG A 202 8.45 5.66 4.81
N ASN A 203 7.55 4.82 5.30
CA ASN A 203 7.23 3.53 4.68
C ASN A 203 5.86 3.61 3.99
N PRO A 204 5.77 3.42 2.66
CA PRO A 204 4.49 3.46 1.94
C PRO A 204 3.51 2.37 2.39
N ILE A 205 3.99 1.22 2.89
CA ILE A 205 3.17 0.14 3.47
C ILE A 205 2.44 0.67 4.70
N TYR A 206 3.17 1.36 5.58
CA TYR A 206 2.60 1.95 6.79
C TYR A 206 1.57 3.03 6.47
N VAL A 207 1.91 3.94 5.55
CA VAL A 207 1.01 5.02 5.14
C VAL A 207 -0.25 4.45 4.51
N THR A 208 -0.13 3.49 3.59
CA THR A 208 -1.29 2.83 2.94
C THR A 208 -2.21 2.17 3.96
N ARG A 209 -1.66 1.49 4.97
CA ARG A 209 -2.45 0.88 6.06
C ARG A 209 -3.11 1.92 6.97
N VAL A 210 -2.48 3.08 7.20
CA VAL A 210 -3.10 4.19 7.92
C VAL A 210 -4.26 4.78 7.11
N LEU A 211 -4.10 4.91 5.79
CA LEU A 211 -5.15 5.43 4.92
C LEU A 211 -6.35 4.48 4.82
N SER A 212 -6.14 3.16 4.74
CA SER A 212 -7.26 2.20 4.72
C SER A 212 -8.10 2.24 5.99
N ALA A 213 -7.50 2.60 7.14
CA ALA A 213 -8.23 2.88 8.37
C ALA A 213 -8.93 4.25 8.32
N MET A 214 -8.17 5.32 8.08
CA MET A 214 -8.63 6.70 8.25
C MET A 214 -9.65 7.18 7.22
N VAL A 215 -9.82 6.48 6.11
CA VAL A 215 -10.82 6.84 5.11
C VAL A 215 -12.24 6.49 5.58
N ASN A 216 -12.40 5.45 6.41
CA ASN A 216 -13.64 5.19 7.14
C ASN A 216 -13.53 5.72 8.58
N CYS A 217 -14.65 5.99 9.25
CA CYS A 217 -14.66 6.59 10.58
C CYS A 217 -15.04 5.64 11.71
N ASN A 218 -15.03 4.32 11.49
CA ASN A 218 -15.69 3.39 12.41
C ASN A 218 -14.99 3.27 13.77
N ASP A 219 -13.67 3.46 13.82
CA ASP A 219 -12.87 3.33 15.05
C ASP A 219 -12.14 4.64 15.43
N ASP A 220 -12.30 5.71 14.65
CA ASP A 220 -11.48 6.93 14.76
C ASP A 220 -12.16 8.20 14.19
N LYS A 221 -11.37 9.24 13.94
CA LYS A 221 -11.81 10.52 13.34
C LYS A 221 -11.70 10.50 11.81
N GLY A 222 -11.96 9.35 11.20
CA GLY A 222 -11.82 9.16 9.76
C GLY A 222 -12.82 9.93 8.92
N VAL A 223 -12.62 9.85 7.60
CA VAL A 223 -13.22 10.79 6.64
C VAL A 223 -14.71 10.55 6.42
N LEU A 224 -15.12 9.31 6.17
CA LEU A 224 -16.46 8.96 5.71
C LEU A 224 -17.20 8.03 6.66
N LEU A 225 -18.49 8.29 6.84
CA LEU A 225 -19.42 7.37 7.49
C LEU A 225 -20.15 6.52 6.43
N GLY A 226 -20.04 5.19 6.55
CA GLY A 226 -20.69 4.25 5.62
C GLY A 226 -22.19 4.11 5.85
N LYS A 227 -22.98 4.01 4.78
CA LYS A 227 -24.41 3.68 4.85
C LYS A 227 -24.89 2.93 3.59
N TRP A 228 -25.43 1.74 3.81
CA TRP A 228 -25.91 0.83 2.75
C TRP A 228 -27.42 0.59 2.76
N SER A 229 -28.12 1.01 3.83
CA SER A 229 -29.58 1.01 3.89
C SER A 229 -30.17 2.31 3.34
N ASP A 230 -31.36 2.23 2.78
CA ASP A 230 -32.07 3.38 2.23
C ASP A 230 -32.37 4.46 3.29
N GLY A 231 -32.55 5.69 2.79
CA GLY A 231 -32.77 6.90 3.60
C GLY A 231 -31.45 7.57 3.98
N TYR A 232 -31.09 8.65 3.30
CA TYR A 232 -29.82 9.38 3.52
C TYR A 232 -30.01 10.72 4.26
N GLU A 233 -31.03 10.79 5.12
CA GLU A 233 -31.30 11.99 5.94
C GLU A 233 -30.07 12.37 6.79
N GLY A 234 -29.78 13.68 6.86
CA GLY A 234 -28.61 14.19 7.58
C GLY A 234 -27.26 14.01 6.85
N GLY A 235 -27.28 13.66 5.57
CA GLY A 235 -26.08 13.57 4.73
C GLY A 235 -26.38 13.62 3.24
N VAL A 236 -25.36 13.33 2.43
CA VAL A 236 -25.42 13.20 0.98
C VAL A 236 -25.55 11.72 0.61
N SER A 237 -26.45 11.40 -0.33
CA SER A 237 -26.53 10.04 -0.86
C SER A 237 -25.20 9.66 -1.54
N PRO A 238 -24.64 8.46 -1.28
CA PRO A 238 -23.39 8.01 -1.88
C PRO A 238 -23.36 8.09 -3.42
N LEU A 239 -24.52 8.01 -4.08
CA LEU A 239 -24.65 8.09 -5.54
C LEU A 239 -24.51 9.50 -6.12
N PHE A 240 -24.62 10.54 -5.29
CA PHE A 240 -24.52 11.94 -5.74
C PHE A 240 -23.09 12.46 -5.77
N TRP A 241 -22.17 11.86 -5.01
CA TRP A 241 -20.76 12.26 -5.08
C TRP A 241 -20.23 12.11 -6.51
N ARG A 242 -19.51 13.14 -6.95
CA ARG A 242 -18.82 13.20 -8.25
C ARG A 242 -17.31 13.33 -8.13
N GLY A 243 -16.80 13.49 -6.91
CA GLY A 243 -15.38 13.68 -6.68
C GLY A 243 -15.03 13.66 -5.20
N SER A 244 -13.74 13.53 -4.92
CA SER A 244 -13.19 13.44 -3.56
C SER A 244 -12.99 14.80 -2.91
N VAL A 245 -12.85 15.86 -3.71
CA VAL A 245 -12.52 17.23 -3.27
C VAL A 245 -13.53 17.76 -2.26
N GLU A 246 -14.83 17.65 -2.57
CA GLU A 246 -15.90 18.14 -1.70
C GLU A 246 -15.94 17.34 -0.38
N ILE A 247 -15.75 16.02 -0.44
CA ILE A 247 -15.71 15.15 0.74
C ILE A 247 -14.56 15.57 1.66
N LEU A 248 -13.35 15.71 1.12
CA LEU A 248 -12.16 16.06 1.90
C LEU A 248 -12.29 17.46 2.52
N ARG A 249 -12.80 18.45 1.75
CA ARG A 249 -13.05 19.81 2.27
C ARG A 249 -14.12 19.81 3.36
N ASN A 250 -15.20 19.04 3.19
CA ASN A 250 -16.26 18.94 4.20
C ASN A 250 -15.73 18.33 5.50
N TRP A 251 -14.93 17.27 5.41
CA TRP A 251 -14.30 16.67 6.59
C TRP A 251 -13.41 17.69 7.32
N ASP A 252 -12.56 18.41 6.59
CA ASP A 252 -11.63 19.37 7.17
C ASP A 252 -12.33 20.58 7.83
N THR A 253 -13.28 21.18 7.11
CA THR A 253 -14.01 22.37 7.57
C THR A 253 -14.96 22.08 8.73
N GLN A 254 -15.42 20.82 8.87
CA GLN A 254 -16.25 20.37 9.98
C GLN A 254 -15.42 19.79 11.14
N ALA A 255 -14.22 20.32 11.38
CA ALA A 255 -13.35 19.91 12.49
C ALA A 255 -13.07 18.39 12.52
N CYS A 256 -12.82 17.81 11.34
CA CYS A 256 -12.55 16.38 11.15
C CYS A 256 -13.71 15.48 11.60
N GLN A 257 -14.95 15.95 11.49
CA GLN A 257 -16.14 15.12 11.71
C GLN A 257 -16.44 14.26 10.48
N PRO A 258 -16.94 13.03 10.64
CA PRO A 258 -17.21 12.15 9.52
C PRO A 258 -18.24 12.71 8.54
N VAL A 259 -17.90 12.69 7.26
CA VAL A 259 -18.78 13.09 6.16
C VAL A 259 -19.77 11.97 5.87
N ARG A 260 -21.05 12.34 5.81
CA ARG A 260 -22.18 11.44 5.60
C ARG A 260 -22.67 11.58 4.15
N TYR A 261 -22.80 10.53 3.34
CA TYR A 261 -22.44 9.12 3.56
C TYR A 261 -21.58 8.59 2.41
N GLY A 262 -20.84 7.51 2.67
CA GLY A 262 -20.03 6.80 1.68
C GLY A 262 -20.47 5.34 1.47
N GLN A 263 -20.11 4.78 0.32
CA GLN A 263 -20.12 3.34 0.00
C GLN A 263 -18.77 2.98 -0.64
N CYS A 264 -18.53 1.70 -0.94
CA CYS A 264 -17.20 1.17 -1.32
C CYS A 264 -16.46 2.01 -2.38
N TRP A 265 -17.12 2.40 -3.47
CA TRP A 265 -16.48 3.23 -4.51
C TRP A 265 -16.10 4.63 -4.02
N VAL A 266 -16.87 5.22 -3.09
CA VAL A 266 -16.57 6.52 -2.49
C VAL A 266 -15.35 6.40 -1.60
N PHE A 267 -15.28 5.37 -0.75
CA PHE A 267 -14.11 5.11 0.08
C PHE A 267 -12.86 4.86 -0.79
N ALA A 268 -12.95 3.98 -1.78
CA ALA A 268 -11.85 3.69 -2.69
C ALA A 268 -11.38 4.96 -3.43
N ALA A 269 -12.29 5.79 -3.92
CA ALA A 269 -11.92 7.00 -4.65
C ALA A 269 -11.24 8.04 -3.76
N VAL A 270 -11.72 8.24 -2.53
CA VAL A 270 -11.06 9.11 -1.54
C VAL A 270 -9.68 8.57 -1.19
N ALA A 271 -9.55 7.26 -0.91
CA ALA A 271 -8.25 6.63 -0.64
C ALA A 271 -7.26 6.83 -1.80
N CYS A 272 -7.72 6.63 -3.05
CA CYS A 272 -6.91 6.86 -4.24
C CYS A 272 -6.44 8.32 -4.34
N SER A 273 -7.33 9.28 -4.07
CA SER A 273 -7.02 10.71 -4.11
C SER A 273 -5.93 11.07 -3.10
N VAL A 274 -6.06 10.57 -1.86
CA VAL A 274 -5.09 10.81 -0.79
C VAL A 274 -3.75 10.14 -1.11
N SER A 275 -3.74 8.89 -1.58
CA SER A 275 -2.51 8.20 -1.99
C SER A 275 -1.78 8.95 -3.10
N ARG A 276 -2.49 9.40 -4.15
CA ARG A 276 -1.94 10.20 -5.25
C ARG A 276 -1.37 11.53 -4.78
N ALA A 277 -2.09 12.25 -3.91
CA ALA A 277 -1.63 13.51 -3.31
C ALA A 277 -0.30 13.34 -2.56
N LEU A 278 -0.14 12.22 -1.84
CA LEU A 278 1.09 11.91 -1.08
C LEU A 278 2.23 11.38 -1.96
N GLY A 279 1.99 11.12 -3.24
CA GLY A 279 2.97 10.63 -4.20
C GLY A 279 3.07 9.11 -4.31
N ILE A 280 2.09 8.35 -3.80
CA ILE A 280 2.01 6.89 -3.97
C ILE A 280 1.19 6.62 -5.25
N PRO A 281 1.75 5.98 -6.30
CA PRO A 281 0.99 5.62 -7.48
C PRO A 281 -0.16 4.69 -7.10
N CYS A 282 -1.38 5.07 -7.47
CA CYS A 282 -2.58 4.40 -6.98
C CYS A 282 -3.70 4.37 -8.04
N ARG A 283 -4.47 3.27 -8.07
CA ARG A 283 -5.63 3.08 -8.96
C ARG A 283 -6.81 2.45 -8.21
N VAL A 284 -8.03 2.82 -8.63
CA VAL A 284 -9.27 2.23 -8.11
C VAL A 284 -9.57 0.94 -8.87
N ILE A 285 -9.94 -0.10 -8.13
CA ILE A 285 -10.30 -1.41 -8.67
C ILE A 285 -11.77 -1.67 -8.38
N THR A 286 -12.46 -2.30 -9.34
CA THR A 286 -13.82 -2.82 -9.18
C THR A 286 -13.81 -4.33 -9.40
N ASN A 287 -14.28 -5.08 -8.41
CA ASN A 287 -14.54 -6.50 -8.52
C ASN A 287 -16.06 -6.77 -8.63
N PHE A 288 -16.52 -7.48 -9.66
CA PHE A 288 -17.93 -7.83 -9.79
C PHE A 288 -18.23 -9.20 -9.20
N LEU A 289 -19.43 -9.35 -8.62
CA LEU A 289 -19.78 -10.52 -7.81
C LEU A 289 -18.75 -10.75 -6.70
N SER A 290 -18.50 -9.72 -5.89
CA SER A 290 -17.50 -9.78 -4.81
C SER A 290 -18.07 -10.50 -3.61
N ALA A 291 -17.34 -11.48 -3.07
CA ALA A 291 -17.71 -12.15 -1.84
C ALA A 291 -17.44 -11.25 -0.63
N HIS A 292 -18.28 -11.35 0.39
CA HIS A 292 -17.94 -10.90 1.74
C HIS A 292 -18.04 -12.11 2.68
N ASP A 293 -16.92 -12.84 2.81
CA ASP A 293 -16.77 -14.01 3.68
C ASP A 293 -16.49 -13.53 5.11
N THR A 294 -17.38 -13.87 6.04
CA THR A 294 -17.29 -13.46 7.45
C THR A 294 -16.66 -14.52 8.35
N ASN A 295 -16.33 -15.69 7.81
CA ASN A 295 -15.86 -16.84 8.58
C ASN A 295 -14.54 -17.46 8.03
N SER A 296 -14.06 -16.98 6.87
CA SER A 296 -12.81 -17.39 6.22
C SER A 296 -12.76 -18.86 5.76
N ASN A 297 -13.90 -19.50 5.52
CA ASN A 297 -13.99 -20.86 4.99
C ASN A 297 -13.95 -20.92 3.46
N LEU A 298 -13.87 -19.77 2.77
CA LEU A 298 -13.88 -19.67 1.31
C LEU A 298 -15.18 -20.18 0.65
N VAL A 299 -16.27 -20.27 1.41
CA VAL A 299 -17.60 -20.69 0.94
C VAL A 299 -18.64 -19.67 1.38
N ILE A 300 -19.28 -19.02 0.41
CA ILE A 300 -20.42 -18.14 0.66
C ILE A 300 -21.71 -18.93 0.53
N GLU A 301 -22.43 -19.05 1.64
CA GLU A 301 -23.73 -19.72 1.67
C GLU A 301 -24.86 -18.74 1.33
N ARG A 302 -25.53 -18.99 0.20
CA ARG A 302 -26.73 -18.25 -0.20
C ARG A 302 -27.98 -19.04 0.11
N TYR A 303 -28.89 -18.44 0.88
CA TYR A 303 -30.16 -19.07 1.25
C TYR A 303 -31.31 -18.59 0.36
N VAL A 304 -32.11 -19.53 -0.14
CA VAL A 304 -33.36 -19.26 -0.87
C VAL A 304 -34.52 -20.02 -0.25
N ASN A 305 -35.74 -19.48 -0.35
CA ASN A 305 -36.94 -20.18 0.09
C ASN A 305 -37.44 -21.17 -1.00
N GLU A 306 -38.47 -21.95 -0.70
CA GLU A 306 -39.10 -22.90 -1.65
C GLU A 306 -39.66 -22.25 -2.93
N LYS A 307 -39.87 -20.92 -2.94
CA LYS A 307 -40.30 -20.14 -4.11
C LYS A 307 -39.13 -19.58 -4.93
N GLY A 308 -37.89 -19.76 -4.45
CA GLY A 308 -36.67 -19.20 -5.05
C GLY A 308 -36.35 -17.77 -4.61
N ASP A 309 -37.10 -17.18 -3.68
CA ASP A 309 -36.79 -15.84 -3.16
C ASP A 309 -35.58 -15.90 -2.22
N SER A 310 -34.69 -14.91 -2.30
CA SER A 310 -33.54 -14.84 -1.40
C SER A 310 -33.97 -14.62 0.05
N ILE A 311 -33.38 -15.39 0.94
CA ILE A 311 -33.46 -15.18 2.39
C ILE A 311 -32.21 -14.39 2.78
N GLN A 312 -32.38 -13.35 3.59
CA GLN A 312 -31.26 -12.53 4.05
C GLN A 312 -30.27 -13.39 4.84
N SER A 313 -29.03 -13.45 4.36
CA SER A 313 -27.89 -14.15 4.97
C SER A 313 -26.92 -13.16 5.61
N ARG A 314 -26.06 -13.67 6.50
CA ARG A 314 -24.99 -12.88 7.13
C ARG A 314 -23.87 -12.55 6.14
N GLU A 315 -23.57 -13.50 5.25
CA GLU A 315 -22.64 -13.34 4.13
C GLU A 315 -23.40 -12.83 2.90
N MET A 316 -22.80 -11.92 2.14
CA MET A 316 -23.44 -11.28 1.00
C MET A 316 -22.52 -11.34 -0.21
N ILE A 317 -23.11 -11.57 -1.37
CA ILE A 317 -22.43 -11.37 -2.66
C ILE A 317 -22.81 -9.99 -3.14
N TRP A 318 -21.83 -9.11 -3.21
CA TRP A 318 -22.02 -7.76 -3.68
C TRP A 318 -22.04 -7.77 -5.21
N ASN A 319 -22.99 -7.05 -5.82
CA ASN A 319 -23.03 -6.90 -7.28
C ASN A 319 -21.67 -6.44 -7.83
N TYR A 320 -21.05 -5.51 -7.10
CA TYR A 320 -19.65 -5.15 -7.21
C TYR A 320 -19.14 -4.60 -5.89
N HIS A 321 -17.83 -4.66 -5.72
CA HIS A 321 -17.11 -4.02 -4.62
C HIS A 321 -15.90 -3.25 -5.18
N CYS A 322 -15.48 -2.20 -4.49
CA CYS A 322 -14.37 -1.35 -4.94
C CYS A 322 -13.34 -1.17 -3.82
N TRP A 323 -12.07 -1.29 -4.19
CA TRP A 323 -10.90 -1.02 -3.34
C TRP A 323 -9.84 -0.26 -4.14
N VAL A 324 -8.65 -0.08 -3.58
CA VAL A 324 -7.51 0.51 -4.30
C VAL A 324 -6.31 -0.41 -4.37
N GLU A 325 -5.54 -0.27 -5.44
CA GLU A 325 -4.19 -0.82 -5.54
C GLU A 325 -3.16 0.33 -5.46
N SER A 326 -2.14 0.15 -4.63
CA SER A 326 -1.02 1.07 -4.50
C SER A 326 0.27 0.39 -4.95
N TRP A 327 1.09 1.06 -5.75
CA TRP A 327 2.36 0.53 -6.23
C TRP A 327 3.49 0.80 -5.24
N MET A 328 4.13 -0.26 -4.76
CA MET A 328 5.30 -0.16 -3.86
C MET A 328 6.09 -1.47 -3.80
N THR A 329 7.31 -1.40 -3.26
CA THR A 329 8.09 -2.58 -2.87
C THR A 329 7.63 -3.14 -1.52
N ARG A 330 7.96 -4.41 -1.26
CA ARG A 330 7.61 -5.17 -0.05
C ARG A 330 8.85 -5.76 0.62
N PRO A 331 9.76 -4.91 1.15
CA PRO A 331 10.98 -5.37 1.83
C PRO A 331 10.70 -6.17 3.12
N ASP A 332 9.47 -6.13 3.63
CA ASP A 332 9.00 -6.92 4.76
C ASP A 332 8.62 -8.37 4.39
N LEU A 333 8.52 -8.69 3.08
CA LEU A 333 8.18 -10.02 2.55
C LEU A 333 9.37 -10.65 1.81
N LYS A 334 9.19 -11.91 1.39
CA LYS A 334 10.16 -12.58 0.50
C LYS A 334 10.24 -11.84 -0.85
N PRO A 335 11.38 -11.84 -1.55
CA PRO A 335 11.52 -11.18 -2.84
C PRO A 335 10.48 -11.63 -3.87
N GLY A 336 10.07 -10.71 -4.75
CA GLY A 336 9.17 -11.00 -5.86
C GLY A 336 7.69 -10.68 -5.63
N PHE A 337 7.37 -9.93 -4.56
CA PHE A 337 6.02 -9.45 -4.22
C PHE A 337 5.89 -7.91 -4.24
N ASP A 338 6.86 -7.25 -4.88
CA ASP A 338 6.79 -5.84 -5.21
C ASP A 338 5.71 -5.59 -6.29
N GLY A 339 5.29 -4.33 -6.43
CA GLY A 339 4.32 -3.90 -7.43
C GLY A 339 2.98 -3.54 -6.80
N TRP A 340 1.87 -3.95 -7.42
CA TRP A 340 0.53 -3.61 -6.96
C TRP A 340 0.15 -4.31 -5.65
N GLN A 341 -0.27 -3.50 -4.68
CA GLN A 341 -0.74 -3.95 -3.37
C GLN A 341 -2.20 -3.53 -3.18
N ALA A 342 -3.09 -4.49 -2.97
CA ALA A 342 -4.50 -4.24 -2.70
C ALA A 342 -4.71 -3.77 -1.25
N SER A 343 -5.50 -2.72 -1.07
CA SER A 343 -5.96 -2.25 0.23
C SER A 343 -7.41 -1.77 0.12
N ASP A 344 -8.25 -2.21 1.05
CA ASP A 344 -9.67 -1.85 1.06
C ASP A 344 -9.96 -0.87 2.22
N PRO A 345 -10.35 0.38 1.91
CA PRO A 345 -10.77 1.35 2.93
C PRO A 345 -12.20 1.16 3.43
N THR A 346 -12.97 0.23 2.83
CA THR A 346 -14.35 -0.06 3.22
C THR A 346 -14.36 -0.85 4.52
N PRO A 347 -15.15 -0.45 5.55
CA PRO A 347 -15.15 -1.12 6.84
C PRO A 347 -15.96 -2.43 6.80
N GLN A 348 -15.36 -3.48 6.24
CA GLN A 348 -15.92 -4.82 6.11
C GLN A 348 -15.54 -5.70 7.31
N GLU A 349 -14.26 -6.05 7.41
CA GLU A 349 -13.70 -6.87 8.48
C GLU A 349 -12.65 -6.12 9.31
N LYS A 350 -12.49 -6.54 10.57
CA LYS A 350 -11.49 -5.95 11.47
C LYS A 350 -10.15 -6.68 11.36
N SER A 351 -9.11 -5.95 11.00
CA SER A 351 -7.72 -6.41 11.09
C SER A 351 -7.09 -5.92 12.39
N GLU A 352 -6.65 -6.83 13.25
CA GLU A 352 -6.07 -6.52 14.56
C GLU A 352 -6.98 -5.60 15.42
N GLY A 353 -8.30 -5.76 15.28
CA GLY A 353 -9.32 -5.02 16.03
C GLY A 353 -9.75 -3.67 15.42
N VAL A 354 -9.17 -3.27 14.29
CA VAL A 354 -9.44 -2.00 13.59
C VAL A 354 -10.00 -2.29 12.19
N TYR A 355 -11.00 -1.52 11.74
CA TYR A 355 -11.52 -1.56 10.38
C TYR A 355 -10.50 -0.99 9.38
N CYS A 356 -9.56 -1.83 8.99
CA CYS A 356 -8.56 -1.56 7.98
C CYS A 356 -8.22 -2.86 7.24
N CYS A 357 -7.89 -2.76 5.96
CA CYS A 357 -7.50 -3.90 5.15
C CYS A 357 -6.26 -3.56 4.30
N GLY A 358 -5.34 -4.52 4.20
CA GLY A 358 -4.13 -4.44 3.40
C GLY A 358 -3.02 -3.57 4.02
N PRO A 359 -1.97 -3.26 3.25
CA PRO A 359 -1.78 -3.65 1.84
C PRO A 359 -1.31 -5.11 1.66
N ILE A 360 -1.92 -5.85 0.73
CA ILE A 360 -1.52 -7.21 0.34
C ILE A 360 -1.04 -7.25 -1.12
N PRO A 361 0.04 -7.96 -1.47
CA PRO A 361 0.45 -8.04 -2.87
C PRO A 361 -0.63 -8.73 -3.68
N VAL A 362 -1.04 -8.14 -4.80
CA VAL A 362 -2.01 -8.75 -5.73
C VAL A 362 -1.51 -10.12 -6.21
N LYS A 363 -0.19 -10.24 -6.42
CA LYS A 363 0.47 -11.51 -6.72
C LYS A 363 0.28 -12.54 -5.60
N ALA A 364 0.33 -12.16 -4.33
CA ALA A 364 0.09 -13.11 -3.23
C ALA A 364 -1.33 -13.67 -3.26
N ILE A 365 -2.31 -12.86 -3.64
CA ILE A 365 -3.69 -13.31 -3.85
C ILE A 365 -3.76 -14.32 -5.01
N LYS A 366 -3.12 -14.02 -6.13
CA LYS A 366 -3.07 -14.94 -7.27
C LYS A 366 -2.41 -16.27 -6.97
N GLU A 367 -1.30 -16.26 -6.23
CA GLU A 367 -0.57 -17.48 -5.87
C GLU A 367 -1.17 -18.20 -4.65
N GLY A 368 -2.21 -17.66 -4.00
CA GLY A 368 -2.80 -18.27 -2.80
C GLY A 368 -1.90 -18.22 -1.55
N GLU A 369 -1.02 -17.23 -1.44
CA GLU A 369 -0.08 -17.05 -0.32
C GLU A 369 -0.77 -16.39 0.90
N LEU A 370 -1.74 -17.10 1.50
CA LEU A 370 -2.66 -16.55 2.50
C LEU A 370 -2.03 -16.24 3.86
N THR A 371 -0.78 -16.65 4.09
CA THR A 371 -0.06 -16.37 5.34
C THR A 371 0.59 -14.98 5.36
N PHE A 372 0.60 -14.30 4.21
CA PHE A 372 1.28 -13.03 4.07
C PHE A 372 0.50 -11.90 4.73
N LYS A 373 1.26 -10.99 5.35
CA LYS A 373 0.68 -9.73 5.81
C LYS A 373 0.45 -8.82 4.59
N TYR A 374 -0.68 -8.13 4.50
CA TYR A 374 -1.76 -8.02 5.48
C TYR A 374 -3.06 -8.61 4.93
N ASP A 375 -3.91 -9.21 5.76
CA ASP A 375 -5.32 -9.50 5.40
C ASP A 375 -5.53 -10.38 4.14
N ALA A 376 -4.53 -11.20 3.77
CA ALA A 376 -4.58 -12.05 2.58
C ALA A 376 -5.80 -12.99 2.52
N PRO A 377 -6.21 -13.67 3.61
CA PRO A 377 -7.36 -14.58 3.55
C PRO A 377 -8.65 -13.85 3.15
N PHE A 378 -8.86 -12.65 3.70
CA PHE A 378 -10.04 -11.84 3.40
C PHE A 378 -10.07 -11.43 1.92
N VAL A 379 -9.00 -10.78 1.44
CA VAL A 379 -8.93 -10.32 0.04
C VAL A 379 -8.98 -11.49 -0.95
N PHE A 380 -8.43 -12.65 -0.59
CA PHE A 380 -8.54 -13.85 -1.41
C PHE A 380 -9.97 -14.36 -1.50
N ALA A 381 -10.70 -14.41 -0.38
CA ALA A 381 -12.10 -14.80 -0.37
C ALA A 381 -12.96 -13.89 -1.27
N GLU A 382 -12.70 -12.58 -1.27
CA GLU A 382 -13.43 -11.60 -2.11
C GLU A 382 -13.41 -11.96 -3.61
N VAL A 383 -12.36 -12.63 -4.08
CA VAL A 383 -12.13 -12.96 -5.51
C VAL A 383 -12.21 -14.46 -5.85
N ASN A 384 -12.09 -15.36 -4.88
CA ASN A 384 -12.00 -16.82 -5.11
C ASN A 384 -12.98 -17.67 -4.28
N ALA A 385 -13.85 -17.09 -3.44
CA ALA A 385 -14.80 -17.88 -2.67
C ALA A 385 -15.83 -18.62 -3.56
N ASP A 386 -16.16 -19.85 -3.18
CA ASP A 386 -17.20 -20.65 -3.82
C ASP A 386 -18.59 -20.20 -3.35
N ILE A 387 -19.56 -20.11 -4.26
CA ILE A 387 -20.96 -19.83 -3.89
C ILE A 387 -21.74 -21.14 -3.84
N VAL A 388 -22.27 -21.48 -2.66
CA VAL A 388 -23.20 -22.60 -2.49
C VAL A 388 -24.60 -22.06 -2.24
N THR A 389 -25.57 -22.47 -3.06
CA THR A 389 -26.97 -22.06 -2.89
C THR A 389 -27.78 -23.15 -2.21
N LEU A 390 -28.26 -22.85 -1.00
CA LEU A 390 -29.06 -23.74 -0.15
C LEU A 390 -30.53 -23.29 -0.14
N MET A 391 -31.45 -24.20 -0.41
CA MET A 391 -32.88 -23.99 -0.20
C MET A 391 -33.23 -24.32 1.24
N LYS A 392 -33.82 -23.36 1.94
CA LYS A 392 -34.40 -23.55 3.27
C LYS A 392 -35.88 -23.87 3.13
N LYS A 393 -36.26 -25.09 3.52
CA LYS A 393 -37.63 -25.57 3.50
C LYS A 393 -38.40 -25.09 4.73
N LYS A 394 -39.73 -25.15 4.67
CA LYS A 394 -40.60 -24.73 5.79
C LYS A 394 -40.42 -25.57 7.06
N ASP A 395 -39.99 -26.82 6.92
CA ASP A 395 -39.67 -27.71 8.03
C ASP A 395 -38.33 -27.39 8.72
N GLY A 396 -37.60 -26.38 8.23
CA GLY A 396 -36.30 -25.96 8.75
C GLY A 396 -35.10 -26.69 8.14
N SER A 397 -35.31 -27.73 7.33
CA SER A 397 -34.23 -28.44 6.64
C SER A 397 -33.66 -27.64 5.47
N THR A 398 -32.40 -27.90 5.13
CA THR A 398 -31.70 -27.27 3.99
C THR A 398 -31.31 -28.31 2.95
N SER A 399 -31.44 -27.96 1.67
CA SER A 399 -30.96 -28.79 0.56
C SER A 399 -30.27 -27.93 -0.49
N GLU A 400 -29.16 -28.39 -1.04
CA GLU A 400 -28.43 -27.71 -2.10
C GLU A 400 -29.24 -27.68 -3.41
N VAL A 401 -29.26 -26.52 -4.09
CA VAL A 401 -30.15 -26.26 -5.25
C VAL A 401 -29.38 -26.06 -6.55
N THR A 402 -28.16 -25.52 -6.49
CA THR A 402 -27.43 -25.09 -7.68
C THR A 402 -25.94 -25.31 -7.51
N THR A 403 -25.29 -25.68 -8.61
CA THR A 403 -23.83 -25.79 -8.77
C THR A 403 -23.12 -24.47 -8.45
N THR A 404 -21.89 -24.60 -7.96
CA THR A 404 -20.96 -23.52 -7.57
C THR A 404 -20.98 -22.34 -8.54
N GLY A 405 -21.41 -21.18 -8.04
CA GLY A 405 -21.19 -19.90 -8.72
C GLY A 405 -19.81 -19.34 -8.36
N LEU A 406 -19.13 -18.71 -9.31
CA LEU A 406 -17.82 -18.10 -9.07
C LEU A 406 -17.95 -16.61 -8.79
N VAL A 407 -17.33 -16.16 -7.70
CA VAL A 407 -17.10 -14.75 -7.38
C VAL A 407 -15.91 -14.20 -8.17
N GLY A 408 -15.59 -12.92 -7.99
CA GLY A 408 -14.33 -12.39 -8.51
C GLY A 408 -14.30 -12.17 -10.01
N GLN A 409 -15.34 -11.60 -10.61
CA GLN A 409 -15.47 -11.50 -12.07
C GLN A 409 -15.14 -10.11 -12.61
N LYS A 410 -14.57 -10.07 -13.81
CA LYS A 410 -14.27 -8.84 -14.58
C LYS A 410 -13.63 -7.76 -13.69
N ILE A 411 -12.60 -8.13 -12.95
CA ILE A 411 -11.90 -7.19 -12.07
C ILE A 411 -11.35 -6.08 -12.97
N SER A 412 -11.79 -4.85 -12.73
CA SER A 412 -11.70 -3.75 -13.69
C SER A 412 -11.02 -2.53 -13.09
N THR A 413 -10.25 -1.83 -13.91
CA THR A 413 -9.71 -0.50 -13.61
C THR A 413 -9.70 0.36 -14.87
N LYS A 414 -9.48 1.67 -14.73
CA LYS A 414 -9.34 2.57 -15.87
C LYS A 414 -8.00 2.30 -16.55
N SER A 415 -8.01 2.19 -17.87
CA SER A 415 -6.80 2.03 -18.67
C SER A 415 -5.92 3.28 -18.62
N VAL A 416 -4.60 3.08 -18.69
CA VAL A 416 -3.61 4.16 -18.77
C VAL A 416 -3.87 5.03 -20.01
N GLY A 417 -4.04 6.33 -19.81
CA GLY A 417 -4.15 7.31 -20.90
C GLY A 417 -5.45 7.22 -21.72
N SER A 418 -6.44 6.45 -21.29
CA SER A 418 -7.74 6.34 -21.97
C SER A 418 -8.88 6.08 -21.01
N ASP A 419 -10.11 6.32 -21.47
CA ASP A 419 -11.34 6.10 -20.70
C ASP A 419 -11.88 4.66 -20.82
N THR A 420 -11.10 3.77 -21.45
CA THR A 420 -11.48 2.38 -21.61
C THR A 420 -11.29 1.58 -20.33
N ARG A 421 -12.02 0.48 -20.24
CA ARG A 421 -11.88 -0.51 -19.17
C ARG A 421 -10.68 -1.41 -19.44
N GLU A 422 -9.77 -1.49 -18.48
CA GLU A 422 -8.76 -2.54 -18.41
C GLU A 422 -9.27 -3.69 -17.54
N ASP A 423 -9.20 -4.93 -18.07
CA ASP A 423 -9.52 -6.13 -17.32
C ASP A 423 -8.27 -6.72 -16.68
N ILE A 424 -8.22 -6.69 -15.35
CA ILE A 424 -7.09 -7.17 -14.56
C ILE A 424 -7.42 -8.45 -13.78
N THR A 425 -8.48 -9.18 -14.15
CA THR A 425 -8.88 -10.43 -13.46
C THR A 425 -7.72 -11.43 -13.39
N HIS A 426 -6.95 -11.52 -14.48
CA HIS A 426 -5.78 -12.39 -14.63
C HIS A 426 -4.62 -12.05 -13.67
N LEU A 427 -4.64 -10.87 -13.02
CA LEU A 427 -3.67 -10.50 -11.99
C LEU A 427 -4.04 -11.05 -10.61
N TYR A 428 -5.32 -11.32 -10.36
CA TYR A 428 -5.84 -11.78 -9.07
C TYR A 428 -6.04 -13.29 -9.00
N LYS A 429 -6.30 -13.94 -10.13
CA LYS A 429 -6.52 -15.39 -10.18
C LYS A 429 -6.10 -16.00 -11.50
N TYR A 430 -5.87 -17.31 -11.46
CA TYR A 430 -5.63 -18.11 -12.66
C TYR A 430 -6.93 -18.33 -13.44
N PRO A 431 -6.85 -18.65 -14.75
CA PRO A 431 -8.03 -19.09 -15.47
C PRO A 431 -8.59 -20.36 -14.82
N GLU A 432 -9.90 -20.36 -14.61
CA GLU A 432 -10.64 -21.44 -13.96
C GLU A 432 -10.38 -22.79 -14.65
N GLY A 433 -10.16 -23.85 -13.86
CA GLY A 433 -9.94 -25.21 -14.34
C GLY A 433 -8.53 -25.50 -14.87
N THR A 434 -7.59 -24.56 -14.74
CA THR A 434 -6.17 -24.81 -15.03
C THR A 434 -5.48 -25.56 -13.89
N GLU A 435 -4.37 -26.23 -14.15
CA GLU A 435 -3.60 -26.91 -13.09
C GLU A 435 -3.17 -25.94 -11.99
N SER A 436 -2.76 -24.73 -12.36
CA SER A 436 -2.41 -23.68 -11.39
C SER A 436 -3.61 -23.28 -10.52
N ASP A 437 -4.80 -23.17 -11.09
CA ASP A 437 -6.04 -22.90 -10.36
C ASP A 437 -6.35 -24.01 -9.35
N LEU A 438 -6.25 -25.28 -9.76
CA LEU A 438 -6.47 -26.45 -8.88
C LEU A 438 -5.45 -26.56 -7.73
N LEU A 439 -4.28 -25.94 -7.87
CA LEU A 439 -3.24 -25.90 -6.84
C LEU A 439 -3.41 -24.70 -5.88
N THR A 440 -4.22 -23.70 -6.23
CA THR A 440 -4.55 -22.61 -5.31
C THR A 440 -5.51 -23.09 -4.21
N PRO A 441 -5.47 -22.50 -3.00
CA PRO A 441 -6.40 -22.87 -1.94
C PRO A 441 -7.85 -22.71 -2.40
N ASN A 442 -8.63 -23.78 -2.35
CA ASN A 442 -10.06 -23.76 -2.62
C ASN A 442 -10.81 -24.52 -1.51
N ALA A 443 -12.12 -24.29 -1.40
CA ALA A 443 -12.94 -24.95 -0.38
C ALA A 443 -13.03 -26.48 -0.61
N SER A 444 -12.92 -26.92 -1.87
CA SER A 444 -13.02 -28.33 -2.25
C SER A 444 -11.78 -29.17 -1.88
N ALA A 445 -10.59 -28.58 -1.78
CA ALA A 445 -9.37 -29.25 -1.31
C ALA A 445 -9.45 -29.64 0.18
N GLY A 446 -10.24 -28.92 0.98
CA GLY A 446 -10.53 -29.29 2.38
C GLY A 446 -11.31 -30.60 2.51
N ASN A 447 -12.07 -30.99 1.48
CA ASN A 447 -12.84 -32.24 1.44
C ASN A 447 -12.19 -33.36 0.61
N PHE A 448 -11.26 -33.05 -0.30
CA PHE A 448 -10.59 -34.07 -1.11
C PHE A 448 -9.49 -34.86 -0.37
N CYS A 449 -9.04 -34.41 0.81
CA CYS A 449 -8.10 -35.18 1.64
C CYS A 449 -8.69 -36.44 2.32
N CYS A 450 -9.99 -36.72 2.16
CA CYS A 450 -10.61 -37.94 2.72
C CYS A 450 -11.17 -38.94 1.68
N GLY A 451 -10.92 -38.74 0.38
CA GLY A 451 -11.64 -39.48 -0.67
C GLY A 451 -10.85 -40.40 -1.62
N LEU A 452 -9.51 -40.41 -1.58
CA LEU A 452 -8.71 -41.21 -2.52
C LEU A 452 -7.57 -41.95 -1.82
N SER A 453 -7.91 -42.89 -0.93
CA SER A 453 -7.01 -43.99 -0.56
C SER A 453 -7.07 -45.07 -1.64
N GLY A 454 -6.34 -44.84 -2.75
CA GLY A 454 -6.26 -45.79 -3.83
C GLY A 454 -5.23 -45.39 -4.87
N ILE A 455 -3.99 -45.81 -4.63
CA ILE A 455 -2.86 -45.84 -5.57
C ILE A 455 -2.04 -44.53 -5.70
N GLY A 456 -0.99 -44.47 -4.89
CA GLY A 456 0.35 -44.08 -5.33
C GLY A 456 0.67 -42.60 -5.52
N CYS A 457 1.05 -41.90 -4.45
CA CYS A 457 1.99 -40.78 -4.56
C CYS A 457 2.94 -40.76 -3.35
N LEU A 458 4.08 -41.41 -3.51
CA LEU A 458 5.27 -41.20 -2.68
C LEU A 458 5.84 -39.85 -3.08
N THR A 459 5.78 -38.82 -2.22
CA THR A 459 6.99 -38.20 -1.61
C THR A 459 6.72 -36.85 -0.92
N PHE A 460 7.26 -36.78 0.31
CA PHE A 460 7.78 -35.62 1.05
C PHE A 460 6.86 -34.42 1.40
N TRP A 461 6.16 -34.54 2.53
CA TRP A 461 6.02 -33.43 3.50
C TRP A 461 6.39 -33.94 4.90
N LEU A 462 7.42 -33.36 5.50
CA LEU A 462 7.82 -33.58 6.89
C LEU A 462 7.79 -32.21 7.59
N PRO A 463 6.87 -31.97 8.54
CA PRO A 463 7.01 -30.87 9.48
C PRO A 463 7.51 -31.42 10.82
N VAL A 464 8.63 -30.89 11.30
CA VAL A 464 9.07 -31.11 12.69
C VAL A 464 8.56 -29.94 13.53
N LEU A 465 7.48 -30.18 14.26
CA LEU A 465 7.07 -29.36 15.40
C LEU A 465 7.55 -30.06 16.68
N THR A 466 8.34 -29.31 17.43
CA THR A 466 8.88 -29.64 18.75
C THR A 466 7.88 -29.25 19.82
N THR A 467 7.44 -30.19 20.67
CA THR A 467 7.03 -29.88 22.06
C THR A 467 6.92 -31.16 22.90
N LEU A 468 7.80 -31.25 23.90
CA LEU A 468 7.54 -31.62 25.30
C LEU A 468 6.68 -32.84 25.62
N THR A 469 7.33 -33.94 26.03
CA THR A 469 7.00 -34.67 27.28
C THR A 469 8.21 -35.47 27.75
N HIS A 470 8.86 -35.00 28.82
CA HIS A 470 9.76 -35.79 29.65
C HIS A 470 8.95 -36.33 30.83
N CYS A 471 8.77 -37.65 30.88
CA CYS A 471 8.43 -38.38 32.11
C CYS A 471 9.55 -39.40 32.38
N LEU A 472 10.30 -39.13 33.44
CA LEU A 472 10.86 -40.06 34.43
C LEU A 472 11.23 -41.47 33.92
N SER A 473 12.51 -41.72 33.65
CA SER A 473 13.46 -42.37 34.58
C SER A 473 13.11 -43.82 34.94
N ASN A 474 13.88 -44.79 34.41
CA ASN A 474 14.64 -45.76 35.22
C ASN A 474 15.29 -46.86 34.35
N ILE A 475 16.47 -47.29 34.81
CA ILE A 475 17.28 -48.48 34.44
C ILE A 475 18.43 -48.24 33.43
N GLN A 476 19.59 -47.91 34.02
CA GLN A 476 20.97 -48.21 33.58
C GLN A 476 21.31 -49.71 33.79
N PRO A 477 22.54 -50.22 33.51
CA PRO A 477 23.45 -50.03 32.37
C PRO A 477 24.17 -51.36 31.97
N LEU A 478 24.85 -51.45 30.81
CA LEU A 478 26.00 -52.37 30.54
C LEU A 478 26.56 -51.99 29.14
N LEU A 479 27.66 -51.25 29.00
CA LEU A 479 29.10 -51.57 29.15
C LEU A 479 29.79 -51.73 27.77
N TRP A 480 30.80 -50.86 27.55
CA TRP A 480 32.02 -51.00 26.71
C TRP A 480 31.86 -50.75 25.19
N GLN A 481 32.73 -50.03 24.47
CA GLN A 481 34.05 -49.46 24.78
C GLN A 481 34.48 -48.45 23.69
N SER A 482 34.99 -47.30 24.15
CA SER A 482 36.20 -46.59 23.68
C SER A 482 36.48 -46.31 22.19
N LYS A 483 36.53 -45.02 21.82
CA LYS A 483 37.76 -44.22 21.50
C LYS A 483 37.39 -43.02 20.61
N ALA A 484 37.58 -41.82 21.16
CA ALA A 484 37.84 -40.59 20.42
C ALA A 484 39.39 -40.38 20.35
N PRO A 485 39.96 -39.25 19.87
CA PRO A 485 39.38 -38.07 19.21
C PRO A 485 40.25 -37.49 18.05
N ILE A 486 39.89 -36.27 17.61
CA ILE A 486 40.78 -35.16 17.16
C ILE A 486 40.79 -34.80 15.66
N CYS A 487 40.01 -33.75 15.39
CA CYS A 487 40.35 -32.48 14.72
C CYS A 487 40.95 -32.44 13.30
N SER A 488 40.18 -31.69 12.49
CA SER A 488 40.56 -30.45 11.78
C SER A 488 40.87 -30.56 10.28
N LYS A 489 40.09 -29.84 9.47
CA LYS A 489 40.49 -28.60 8.76
C LYS A 489 39.66 -28.36 7.50
N LEU A 490 39.25 -27.09 7.39
CA LEU A 490 39.14 -26.23 6.20
C LEU A 490 38.29 -26.70 5.00
N LEU A 491 37.20 -26.01 4.63
CA LEU A 491 37.14 -24.72 3.91
C LEU A 491 37.83 -24.72 2.52
N TYR A 492 37.03 -24.29 1.53
CA TYR A 492 37.36 -23.66 0.24
C TYR A 492 37.40 -24.49 -1.07
N LYS A 493 36.48 -24.09 -1.99
CA LYS A 493 36.60 -24.03 -3.48
C LYS A 493 36.69 -25.39 -4.22
N LYS A 494 36.19 -25.62 -5.44
CA LYS A 494 35.93 -24.84 -6.67
C LYS A 494 35.06 -25.77 -7.57
N ALA A 495 34.01 -25.29 -8.22
CA ALA A 495 34.01 -24.84 -9.63
C ALA A 495 34.39 -25.89 -10.70
N LEU A 496 33.38 -26.28 -11.48
CA LEU A 496 33.29 -26.18 -12.95
C LEU A 496 34.30 -26.90 -13.88
N PHE A 497 33.69 -27.66 -14.81
CA PHE A 497 34.04 -27.87 -16.23
C PHE A 497 35.27 -28.71 -16.66
N PHE A 498 35.01 -29.87 -17.28
CA PHE A 498 35.16 -30.17 -18.73
C PHE A 498 35.47 -31.67 -18.93
N CYS A 499 34.70 -32.33 -19.81
CA CYS A 499 35.17 -33.47 -20.60
C CYS A 499 34.64 -33.33 -22.02
N THR A 500 35.57 -33.17 -22.96
CA THR A 500 35.40 -33.36 -24.41
C THR A 500 35.12 -34.84 -24.74
N PRO A 501 34.70 -35.15 -25.98
CA PRO A 501 35.67 -35.83 -26.84
C PRO A 501 35.68 -35.38 -28.33
N SER A 502 36.92 -35.35 -28.84
CA SER A 502 37.42 -35.63 -30.20
C SER A 502 36.44 -36.16 -31.26
N SER A 503 36.47 -35.62 -32.49
CA SER A 503 37.08 -36.26 -33.68
C SER A 503 36.88 -35.50 -35.02
N TYR A 504 38.01 -35.23 -35.70
CA TYR A 504 38.33 -35.44 -37.15
C TYR A 504 37.46 -34.82 -38.29
N VAL A 505 38.00 -33.88 -39.09
CA VAL A 505 38.73 -34.06 -40.39
C VAL A 505 38.75 -32.75 -41.23
N SER A 506 39.95 -32.46 -41.73
CA SER A 506 40.44 -31.57 -42.82
C SER A 506 40.09 -30.08 -42.80
#